data_AF-A0A168AJG2-F1
#
_entry.id   AF-A0A168AJG2-F1
#
_cell.length_a   1.000
_cell.length_b   1.000
_cell.length_c   1.000
_cell.angle_alpha   90.00
_cell.angle_beta   90.00
_cell.angle_gamma   90.00
#
_symmetry.space_group_name_H-M   'P 1'
#
loop_
_entity.id
_entity.type
_entity.pdbx_description
1 polymer ?
#
loop_
_entity_poly.entity_id
_entity_poly.type
_entity_poly.pdbx_seq_one_letter_code
_entity_poly.pdbx_strand_id
1 'polypeptide(L)'
;MPDANDPTGRAAARSKAVAALKPTIDVIIDRHYNSKVYTSGSVIAGRAIIKTVRDIAFDHFDIVFTGIAATRLDFVQQYPSHSFRPFLKMRMPISEEDVPEDRVFRAAHTYTIPFHFVVPHQLPMGACKHQCEVGPVLDHHLRLPPTIGFWGADDQAPEMAQIEYAVKARAVKQQLGGVPASKVMEGQHVVKVLPASPEDAPLDITFRDERYTMAKTKTIRKNLFSAKTGKLTATSIQPEAVMFSADGRNASTSTAHIDLEFVPDSVDTAPPKINSISAKLLSTTFFGAAPVNYMPNLGPRTAYHGNPCLNYTTTNNILNMPVEKVSWLQEKVEAGRRDSGYSSSHLSPDSDAMTKGNGNKKAASPIKHVATLDVPFTVTNTNRKIFLPTFHSCLISRTYVLQLCLSVGPTNTTMTLSVPVQVGVETIHDDPQGGELPSFETVMARDEEAEADTYLRPRIRRAASDDAPQTNTLLPGYSELSRRAVVPVAPVA
;
A
#
# COMPACT_ATOMS: atom_id res chain seq x y z
N MET A 1 57.18 42.30 -35.44
CA MET A 1 57.11 41.43 -36.62
C MET A 1 55.97 40.44 -36.42
N PRO A 2 54.76 40.78 -36.88
CA PRO A 2 53.89 39.79 -37.48
C PRO A 2 53.53 40.22 -38.90
N ASP A 3 53.52 39.28 -39.85
CA ASP A 3 52.66 39.42 -41.04
C ASP A 3 52.40 38.08 -41.74
N ALA A 4 51.23 38.05 -42.40
CA ALA A 4 50.78 37.23 -43.54
C ALA A 4 49.96 35.91 -43.34
N ASN A 5 48.63 36.08 -43.50
CA ASN A 5 47.69 35.41 -44.44
C ASN A 5 47.57 33.87 -44.56
N ASP A 6 46.35 33.31 -44.37
CA ASP A 6 45.34 33.15 -45.44
C ASP A 6 44.01 32.54 -44.88
N PRO A 7 42.80 32.98 -45.31
CA PRO A 7 41.51 32.58 -44.73
C PRO A 7 40.61 31.81 -45.73
N THR A 8 40.39 30.51 -45.54
CA THR A 8 39.22 29.80 -46.13
C THR A 8 38.86 28.52 -45.35
N GLY A 9 38.24 28.68 -44.18
CA GLY A 9 37.61 27.58 -43.45
C GLY A 9 36.18 27.34 -43.93
N ARG A 10 36.00 26.38 -44.84
CA ARG A 10 34.69 25.85 -45.28
C ARG A 10 33.76 25.61 -44.07
N ALA A 11 32.72 26.43 -43.95
CA ALA A 11 31.59 26.14 -43.08
C ALA A 11 30.85 24.91 -43.62
N ALA A 12 31.19 23.74 -43.08
CA ALA A 12 30.39 22.54 -43.26
C ALA A 12 29.06 22.75 -42.52
N ALA A 13 28.05 23.18 -43.25
CA ALA A 13 26.67 23.16 -42.81
C ALA A 13 26.30 21.70 -42.47
N ARG A 14 26.42 21.35 -41.19
CA ARG A 14 25.75 20.17 -40.62
C ARG A 14 24.26 20.44 -40.69
N SER A 15 23.65 20.03 -41.79
CA SER A 15 22.22 19.81 -41.89
C SER A 15 21.80 18.95 -40.71
N LYS A 16 21.08 19.56 -39.75
CA LYS A 16 20.33 18.83 -38.74
C LYS A 16 19.36 17.93 -39.49
N ALA A 17 19.69 16.65 -39.59
CA ALA A 17 18.72 15.63 -39.94
C ALA A 17 17.58 15.77 -38.93
N VAL A 18 16.42 16.20 -39.42
CA VAL A 18 15.16 16.16 -38.68
C VAL A 18 14.97 14.71 -38.29
N ALA A 19 15.22 14.37 -37.03
CA ALA A 19 14.85 13.08 -36.50
C ALA A 19 13.37 12.90 -36.83
N ALA A 20 13.06 11.92 -37.68
CA ALA A 20 11.68 11.66 -38.09
C ALA A 20 10.84 11.51 -36.82
N LEU A 21 9.99 12.51 -36.56
CA LEU A 21 9.08 12.52 -35.42
C LEU A 21 8.26 11.23 -35.53
N LYS A 22 8.49 10.30 -34.59
CA LYS A 22 7.67 9.11 -34.49
C LYS A 22 6.22 9.59 -34.35
N PRO A 23 5.26 9.05 -35.11
CA PRO A 23 3.88 9.45 -34.97
C PRO A 23 3.40 9.15 -33.54
N THR A 24 2.88 10.16 -32.85
CA THR A 24 2.41 10.07 -31.46
C THR A 24 0.91 10.24 -31.37
N ILE A 25 0.32 9.72 -30.29
CA ILE A 25 -1.08 9.96 -29.93
C ILE A 25 -1.08 10.91 -28.73
N ASP A 26 -1.86 11.98 -28.79
CA ASP A 26 -2.01 12.90 -27.66
C ASP A 26 -3.16 12.41 -26.76
N VAL A 27 -2.85 11.96 -25.56
CA VAL A 27 -3.85 11.52 -24.58
C VAL A 27 -4.20 12.70 -23.68
N ILE A 28 -5.40 13.27 -23.84
CA ILE A 28 -5.86 14.43 -23.07
C ILE A 28 -6.92 13.97 -22.07
N ILE A 29 -6.69 14.23 -20.79
CA ILE A 29 -7.65 13.93 -19.71
C ILE A 29 -8.38 15.22 -19.34
N ASP A 30 -9.71 15.16 -19.31
CA ASP A 30 -10.55 16.33 -19.06
C ASP A 30 -10.37 16.83 -17.61
N ARG A 31 -10.28 18.16 -17.45
CA ARG A 31 -10.07 18.82 -16.15
C ARG A 31 -8.87 18.25 -15.36
N HIS A 32 -7.84 17.78 -16.06
CA HIS A 32 -6.61 17.32 -15.45
C HIS A 32 -5.58 18.46 -15.37
N TYR A 33 -4.83 18.47 -14.28
CA TYR A 33 -3.68 19.35 -14.06
C TYR A 33 -2.60 18.54 -13.33
N ASN A 34 -1.33 18.95 -13.43
CA ASN A 34 -0.18 18.14 -13.01
C ASN A 34 -0.20 17.66 -11.55
N SER A 35 -0.85 18.40 -10.65
CA SER A 35 -0.97 18.04 -9.23
C SER A 35 -2.30 17.35 -8.87
N LYS A 36 -3.17 17.05 -9.85
CA LYS A 36 -4.44 16.37 -9.60
C LYS A 36 -4.19 14.94 -9.16
N VAL A 37 -4.86 14.56 -8.08
CA VAL A 37 -4.86 13.22 -7.49
C VAL A 37 -6.20 12.57 -7.79
N TYR A 38 -6.15 11.29 -8.16
CA TYR A 38 -7.32 10.44 -8.33
C TYR A 38 -7.33 9.44 -7.18
N THR A 39 -8.50 9.19 -6.60
CA THR A 39 -8.69 8.16 -5.57
C THR A 39 -9.58 7.04 -6.09
N SER A 40 -9.82 6.01 -5.28
CA SER A 40 -10.79 4.96 -5.57
C SER A 40 -12.16 5.57 -5.92
N GLY A 41 -12.79 5.12 -7.00
CA GLY A 41 -14.05 5.67 -7.53
C GLY A 41 -13.89 6.93 -8.40
N SER A 42 -12.72 7.56 -8.46
CA SER A 42 -12.52 8.74 -9.30
C SER A 42 -12.64 8.41 -10.79
N VAL A 43 -13.30 9.32 -11.52
CA VAL A 43 -13.44 9.23 -12.99
C VAL A 43 -12.22 9.85 -13.69
N ILE A 44 -11.65 9.07 -14.61
CA ILE A 44 -10.60 9.49 -15.55
C ILE A 44 -11.21 9.41 -16.95
N ALA A 45 -11.74 10.53 -17.43
CA ALA A 45 -12.34 10.67 -18.75
C ALA A 45 -11.58 11.66 -19.62
N GLY A 46 -11.62 11.45 -20.93
CA GLY A 46 -10.88 12.28 -21.87
C GLY A 46 -10.92 11.77 -23.30
N ARG A 47 -9.95 12.19 -24.10
CA ARG A 47 -9.86 11.88 -25.53
C ARG A 47 -8.43 11.57 -25.95
N ALA A 48 -8.28 10.54 -26.79
CA ALA A 48 -7.07 10.31 -27.55
C ALA A 48 -7.17 11.05 -28.88
N ILE A 49 -6.24 11.96 -29.14
CA ILE A 49 -6.18 12.76 -30.36
C ILE A 49 -5.06 12.22 -31.25
N ILE A 50 -5.43 11.76 -32.44
CA ILE A 50 -4.52 11.20 -33.42
C ILE A 50 -4.35 12.21 -34.54
N LYS A 51 -3.11 12.66 -34.75
CA LYS A 51 -2.70 13.52 -35.87
C LYS A 51 -1.52 12.89 -36.56
N THR A 52 -1.63 12.66 -37.87
CA THR A 52 -0.58 12.01 -38.64
C THR A 52 -0.11 12.93 -39.77
N VAL A 53 1.20 12.92 -40.02
CA VAL A 53 1.83 13.62 -41.16
C VAL A 53 1.78 12.80 -42.44
N ARG A 54 1.49 11.51 -42.32
CA ARG A 54 1.38 10.52 -43.39
C ARG A 54 0.31 9.51 -43.02
N ASP A 55 -0.23 8.81 -44.01
CA ASP A 55 -1.19 7.74 -43.77
C ASP A 55 -0.58 6.61 -42.94
N ILE A 56 -1.28 6.19 -41.89
CA ILE A 56 -0.85 5.12 -40.99
C ILE A 56 -1.95 4.07 -40.89
N ALA A 57 -1.71 2.93 -41.54
CA ALA A 57 -2.54 1.75 -41.40
C ALA A 57 -2.30 1.04 -40.06
N PHE A 58 -3.37 0.59 -39.42
CA PHE A 58 -3.36 -0.21 -38.21
C PHE A 58 -4.37 -1.36 -38.34
N ASP A 59 -4.27 -2.38 -37.48
CA ASP A 59 -5.25 -3.47 -37.42
C ASP A 59 -6.11 -3.37 -36.16
N HIS A 60 -5.52 -2.87 -35.07
CA HIS A 60 -6.21 -2.70 -33.80
C HIS A 60 -5.83 -1.39 -33.12
N PHE A 61 -6.83 -0.74 -32.51
CA PHE A 61 -6.64 0.44 -31.68
C PHE A 61 -7.15 0.15 -30.27
N ASP A 62 -6.32 0.42 -29.27
CA ASP A 62 -6.64 0.19 -27.86
C ASP A 62 -6.42 1.50 -27.08
N ILE A 63 -7.34 1.80 -26.16
CA ILE A 63 -7.09 2.72 -25.04
C ILE A 63 -7.19 1.92 -23.74
N VAL A 64 -6.14 1.97 -22.93
CA VAL A 64 -6.06 1.19 -21.69
C VAL A 64 -5.66 2.06 -20.51
N PHE A 65 -6.26 1.81 -19.35
CA PHE A 65 -5.77 2.31 -18.07
C PHE A 65 -4.94 1.23 -17.38
N THR A 66 -3.68 1.53 -17.09
CA THR A 66 -2.72 0.56 -16.57
C THR A 66 -2.12 1.01 -15.25
N GLY A 67 -1.87 0.06 -14.36
CA GLY A 67 -1.07 0.20 -13.16
C GLY A 67 0.09 -0.79 -13.18
N ILE A 68 1.32 -0.28 -13.01
CA ILE A 68 2.56 -1.08 -13.10
C ILE A 68 3.44 -0.78 -11.89
N ALA A 69 3.84 -1.84 -11.18
CA ALA A 69 4.88 -1.77 -10.15
C ALA A 69 6.22 -2.16 -10.77
N ALA A 70 7.24 -1.35 -10.55
CA ALA A 70 8.59 -1.58 -11.03
C ALA A 70 9.59 -1.50 -9.87
N THR A 71 10.49 -2.48 -9.79
CA THR A 71 11.58 -2.51 -8.80
C THR A 71 12.93 -2.79 -9.46
N ARG A 72 13.99 -2.23 -8.90
CA ARG A 72 15.38 -2.40 -9.37
C ARG A 72 16.32 -2.68 -8.20
N LEU A 73 17.20 -3.67 -8.32
CA LEU A 73 18.13 -4.10 -7.26
C LEU A 73 19.61 -3.93 -7.63
N ASP A 74 19.88 -3.01 -8.56
CA ASP A 74 21.14 -2.79 -9.26
C ASP A 74 22.36 -2.56 -8.34
N PHE A 75 22.14 -2.18 -7.08
CA PHE A 75 23.18 -1.81 -6.11
C PHE A 75 23.46 -2.85 -5.02
N VAL A 76 22.66 -3.91 -4.91
CA VAL A 76 22.75 -4.88 -3.80
C VAL A 76 23.07 -6.29 -4.28
N GLN A 77 22.82 -6.59 -5.56
CA GLN A 77 23.09 -7.89 -6.15
C GLN A 77 24.19 -7.78 -7.23
N GLN A 78 25.00 -8.83 -7.35
CA GLN A 78 26.07 -8.94 -8.36
C GLN A 78 25.52 -8.86 -9.81
N TYR A 79 24.21 -9.11 -9.98
CA TYR A 79 23.48 -8.94 -11.23
C TYR A 79 22.26 -8.05 -11.01
N PRO A 80 22.10 -6.94 -11.77
CA PRO A 80 20.93 -6.08 -11.70
C PRO A 80 19.65 -6.88 -11.93
N SER A 81 18.80 -6.95 -10.92
CA SER A 81 17.48 -7.57 -11.02
C SER A 81 16.44 -6.47 -11.16
N HIS A 82 15.76 -6.45 -12.30
CA HIS A 82 14.65 -5.56 -12.58
C HIS A 82 13.36 -6.36 -12.63
N SER A 83 12.34 -5.94 -11.88
CA SER A 83 11.03 -6.55 -11.91
C SER A 83 9.99 -5.55 -12.37
N PHE A 84 9.14 -5.98 -13.31
CA PHE A 84 8.02 -5.21 -13.83
C PHE A 84 6.76 -6.07 -13.69
N ARG A 85 5.80 -5.59 -12.90
CA ARG A 85 4.55 -6.30 -12.63
C ARG A 85 3.35 -5.40 -12.91
N PRO A 86 2.65 -5.60 -14.05
CA PRO A 86 1.34 -4.99 -14.24
C PRO A 86 0.36 -5.60 -13.25
N PHE A 87 -0.29 -4.77 -12.44
CA PHE A 87 -1.30 -5.18 -11.47
C PHE A 87 -2.71 -4.69 -11.85
N LEU A 88 -2.80 -3.67 -12.70
CA LEU A 88 -4.07 -3.14 -13.22
C LEU A 88 -3.98 -3.00 -14.74
N LYS A 89 -5.02 -3.47 -15.44
CA LYS A 89 -5.21 -3.23 -16.87
C LYS A 89 -6.70 -3.24 -17.20
N MET A 90 -7.28 -2.05 -17.36
CA MET A 90 -8.64 -1.88 -17.86
C MET A 90 -8.57 -1.46 -19.33
N ARG A 91 -9.43 -2.05 -20.18
CA ARG A 91 -9.52 -1.67 -21.59
C ARG A 91 -10.80 -0.89 -21.82
N MET A 92 -10.70 0.20 -22.56
CA MET A 92 -11.87 0.93 -23.04
C MET A 92 -12.47 0.15 -24.23
N PRO A 93 -13.77 -0.16 -24.23
CA PRO A 93 -14.47 -0.58 -25.43
C PRO A 93 -14.52 0.57 -26.42
N ILE A 94 -14.08 0.35 -27.66
CA ILE A 94 -14.02 1.38 -28.72
C ILE A 94 -15.00 0.96 -29.80
N SER A 95 -15.91 1.86 -30.19
CA SER A 95 -16.85 1.58 -31.27
C SER A 95 -16.12 1.52 -32.61
N GLU A 96 -16.60 0.69 -33.53
CA GLU A 96 -16.11 0.71 -34.93
C GLU A 96 -16.33 2.08 -35.58
N GLU A 97 -17.30 2.86 -35.11
CA GLU A 97 -17.58 4.23 -35.57
C GLU A 97 -16.56 5.26 -35.06
N ASP A 98 -15.87 4.98 -33.95
CA ASP A 98 -14.88 5.89 -33.36
C ASP A 98 -13.54 5.85 -34.13
N VAL A 99 -13.36 4.85 -35.01
CA VAL A 99 -12.13 4.59 -35.76
C VAL A 99 -12.42 4.57 -37.26
N PRO A 100 -11.43 4.87 -38.12
CA PRO A 100 -11.61 4.77 -39.57
C PRO A 100 -12.02 3.36 -40.01
N GLU A 101 -13.04 3.24 -40.85
CA GLU A 101 -13.52 1.95 -41.41
C GLU A 101 -12.40 1.21 -42.17
N ASP A 102 -11.58 1.94 -42.91
CA ASP A 102 -10.44 1.40 -43.67
C ASP A 102 -9.22 1.10 -42.79
N ARG A 103 -9.31 1.38 -41.49
CA ARG A 103 -8.23 1.28 -40.50
C ARG A 103 -6.97 2.04 -40.90
N VAL A 104 -7.14 3.20 -41.54
CA VAL A 104 -6.04 4.10 -41.88
C VAL A 104 -6.26 5.47 -41.26
N PHE A 105 -5.33 5.90 -40.40
CA PHE A 105 -5.26 7.28 -39.96
C PHE A 105 -4.64 8.14 -41.05
N ARG A 106 -5.48 8.89 -41.78
CA ARG A 106 -5.09 9.69 -42.94
C ARG A 106 -4.34 10.96 -42.55
N ALA A 107 -3.36 11.32 -43.38
CA ALA A 107 -2.63 12.57 -43.24
C ALA A 107 -3.59 13.77 -43.22
N ALA A 108 -3.24 14.78 -42.43
CA ALA A 108 -4.01 16.03 -42.26
C ALA A 108 -5.46 15.86 -41.72
N HIS A 109 -5.87 14.65 -41.34
CA HIS A 109 -7.10 14.40 -40.58
C HIS A 109 -6.79 14.27 -39.09
N THR A 110 -7.70 14.77 -38.26
CA THR A 110 -7.62 14.62 -36.80
C THR A 110 -8.71 13.67 -36.35
N TYR A 111 -8.32 12.56 -35.73
CA TYR A 111 -9.25 11.61 -35.13
C TYR A 111 -9.28 11.81 -33.63
N THR A 112 -10.46 11.70 -33.03
CA THR A 112 -10.68 11.96 -31.60
C THR A 112 -11.48 10.82 -31.02
N ILE A 113 -10.85 9.99 -30.19
CA ILE A 113 -11.45 8.78 -29.64
C ILE A 113 -11.66 8.98 -28.14
N PRO A 114 -12.91 9.00 -27.65
CA PRO A 114 -13.18 9.23 -26.23
C PRO A 114 -12.79 8.01 -25.39
N PHE A 115 -12.49 8.24 -24.12
CA PHE A 115 -12.32 7.19 -23.12
C PHE A 115 -12.90 7.60 -21.78
N HIS A 116 -13.33 6.61 -21.00
CA HIS A 116 -13.86 6.78 -19.67
C HIS A 116 -13.46 5.61 -18.77
N PHE A 117 -12.68 5.88 -17.73
CA PHE A 117 -12.27 4.91 -16.73
C PHE A 117 -12.73 5.35 -15.34
N VAL A 118 -13.02 4.39 -14.47
CA VAL A 118 -13.23 4.60 -13.03
C VAL A 118 -12.10 3.90 -12.30
N VAL A 119 -11.39 4.59 -11.42
CA VAL A 119 -10.36 3.96 -10.59
C VAL A 119 -11.04 2.92 -9.69
N PRO A 120 -10.68 1.63 -9.77
CA PRO A 120 -11.38 0.61 -9.00
C PRO A 120 -11.04 0.71 -7.51
N HIS A 121 -11.95 0.23 -6.65
CA HIS A 121 -11.69 0.10 -5.20
C HIS A 121 -10.80 -1.10 -4.87
N GLN A 122 -10.87 -2.14 -5.70
CA GLN A 122 -10.07 -3.37 -5.55
C GLN A 122 -9.60 -3.86 -6.92
N LEU A 123 -8.47 -4.56 -6.91
CA LEU A 123 -7.92 -5.21 -8.09
C LEU A 123 -8.66 -6.53 -8.37
N PRO A 124 -8.75 -6.95 -9.64
CA PRO A 124 -9.33 -8.24 -9.97
C PRO A 124 -8.50 -9.38 -9.36
N MET A 125 -9.13 -10.51 -9.04
CA MET A 125 -8.48 -11.71 -8.46
C MET A 125 -7.23 -12.17 -9.23
N GLY A 126 -7.17 -11.90 -10.54
CA GLY A 126 -6.01 -12.22 -11.38
C GLY A 126 -4.80 -11.29 -11.24
N ALA A 127 -4.87 -10.22 -10.43
CA ALA A 127 -3.77 -9.28 -10.22
C ALA A 127 -2.64 -9.88 -9.37
N CYS A 128 -2.99 -10.75 -8.41
CA CYS A 128 -2.06 -11.53 -7.61
C CYS A 128 -2.24 -13.02 -7.95
N LYS A 129 -1.20 -13.68 -8.48
CA LYS A 129 -1.26 -15.10 -8.89
C LYS A 129 -0.21 -15.98 -8.23
N HIS A 130 0.61 -15.42 -7.34
CA HIS A 130 1.59 -16.22 -6.62
C HIS A 130 0.93 -16.83 -5.38
N GLN A 131 1.56 -17.87 -4.83
CA GLN A 131 1.11 -18.46 -3.59
C GLN A 131 1.33 -17.46 -2.45
N CYS A 132 0.25 -17.11 -1.73
CA CYS A 132 0.29 -16.35 -0.49
C CYS A 132 0.13 -17.34 0.67
N GLU A 133 0.97 -17.25 1.70
CA GLU A 133 0.94 -18.22 2.81
C GLU A 133 -0.29 -18.04 3.70
N VAL A 134 -0.87 -16.84 3.73
CA VAL A 134 -1.98 -16.46 4.63
C VAL A 134 -2.99 -15.62 3.85
N GLY A 135 -4.29 -15.86 4.07
CA GLY A 135 -5.41 -15.13 3.43
C GLY A 135 -5.27 -13.60 3.43
N PRO A 136 -4.94 -12.95 4.57
CA PRO A 136 -4.79 -11.50 4.64
C PRO A 136 -3.74 -10.93 3.68
N VAL A 137 -2.70 -11.71 3.34
CA VAL A 137 -1.68 -11.27 2.37
C VAL A 137 -2.28 -11.08 0.99
N LEU A 138 -3.11 -12.03 0.55
CA LEU A 138 -3.79 -11.94 -0.72
C LEU A 138 -4.77 -10.75 -0.72
N ASP A 139 -5.53 -10.57 0.35
CA ASP A 139 -6.50 -9.48 0.45
C ASP A 139 -5.83 -8.11 0.33
N HIS A 140 -4.68 -7.90 0.99
CA HIS A 140 -3.92 -6.66 0.82
C HIS A 140 -3.32 -6.54 -0.59
N HIS A 141 -2.80 -7.63 -1.18
CA HIS A 141 -2.24 -7.62 -2.53
C HIS A 141 -3.27 -7.31 -3.62
N LEU A 142 -4.55 -7.53 -3.34
CA LEU A 142 -5.67 -7.19 -4.22
C LEU A 142 -6.20 -5.76 -3.98
N ARG A 143 -5.57 -4.97 -3.11
CA ARG A 143 -5.84 -3.52 -3.01
C ARG A 143 -4.94 -2.76 -3.97
N LEU A 144 -5.42 -1.59 -4.42
CA LEU A 144 -4.60 -0.72 -5.25
C LEU A 144 -3.46 -0.14 -4.43
N PRO A 145 -2.20 -0.19 -4.91
CA PRO A 145 -1.12 0.56 -4.30
C PRO A 145 -1.17 2.04 -4.73
N PRO A 146 -0.69 2.99 -3.91
CA PRO A 146 -0.55 4.38 -4.32
C PRO A 146 0.50 4.54 -5.41
N THR A 147 0.41 5.62 -6.20
CA THR A 147 1.50 6.05 -7.07
C THR A 147 2.78 6.27 -6.25
N ILE A 148 3.92 5.85 -6.79
CA ILE A 148 5.26 6.03 -6.18
C ILE A 148 6.24 6.48 -7.26
N GLY A 149 7.04 7.51 -6.97
CA GLY A 149 8.12 8.03 -7.81
C GLY A 149 7.68 9.05 -8.85
N PHE A 150 6.39 9.40 -8.91
CA PHE A 150 5.82 10.32 -9.92
C PHE A 150 5.15 11.56 -9.31
N TRP A 151 5.36 11.81 -8.01
CA TRP A 151 4.85 12.99 -7.31
C TRP A 151 5.70 14.22 -7.62
N GLY A 152 5.09 15.41 -7.50
CA GLY A 152 5.85 16.67 -7.57
C GLY A 152 6.62 16.97 -6.29
N ALA A 153 6.26 16.30 -5.20
CA ALA A 153 6.88 16.34 -3.88
C ALA A 153 7.59 15.01 -3.62
N ASP A 154 8.52 14.99 -2.67
CA ASP A 154 9.21 13.76 -2.23
C ASP A 154 8.25 12.83 -1.48
N ASP A 155 7.97 11.64 -2.02
CA ASP A 155 7.12 10.62 -1.42
C ASP A 155 7.86 9.67 -0.45
N GLN A 156 9.13 9.96 -0.21
CA GLN A 156 10.02 9.27 0.71
C GLN A 156 10.30 7.81 0.29
N ALA A 157 9.98 7.43 -0.96
CA ALA A 157 10.35 6.14 -1.52
C ALA A 157 11.76 6.21 -2.15
N PRO A 158 12.51 5.09 -2.15
CA PRO A 158 13.74 5.03 -2.93
C PRO A 158 13.40 5.02 -4.43
N GLU A 159 14.28 5.59 -5.25
CA GLU A 159 14.13 5.58 -6.73
C GLU A 159 13.99 4.15 -7.31
N MET A 160 14.49 3.15 -6.58
CA MET A 160 14.43 1.73 -6.92
C MET A 160 13.02 1.14 -6.89
N ALA A 161 12.03 1.83 -6.34
CA ALA A 161 10.66 1.38 -6.23
C ALA A 161 9.73 2.42 -6.88
N GLN A 162 8.97 2.01 -7.89
CA GLN A 162 8.08 2.90 -8.64
C GLN A 162 6.73 2.22 -8.87
N ILE A 163 5.66 3.02 -8.79
CA ILE A 163 4.30 2.57 -9.07
C ILE A 163 3.66 3.61 -9.99
N GLU A 164 3.52 3.25 -11.27
CA GLU A 164 2.99 4.10 -12.32
C GLU A 164 1.53 3.76 -12.60
N TYR A 165 0.70 4.79 -12.74
CA TYR A 165 -0.62 4.70 -13.34
C TYR A 165 -0.67 5.58 -14.59
N ALA A 166 -1.25 5.06 -15.68
CA ALA A 166 -1.32 5.79 -16.93
C ALA A 166 -2.49 5.35 -17.81
N VAL A 167 -3.05 6.32 -18.55
CA VAL A 167 -3.91 6.04 -19.72
C VAL A 167 -3.01 5.95 -20.94
N LYS A 168 -3.03 4.82 -21.64
CA LYS A 168 -2.20 4.56 -22.83
C LYS A 168 -3.11 4.29 -24.03
N ALA A 169 -2.92 5.06 -25.10
CA ALA A 169 -3.56 4.84 -26.39
C ALA A 169 -2.53 4.28 -27.38
N ARG A 170 -2.91 3.28 -28.17
CA ARG A 170 -1.99 2.63 -29.11
C ARG A 170 -2.70 2.13 -30.36
N ALA A 171 -2.04 2.32 -31.49
CA ALA A 171 -2.38 1.71 -32.76
C ALA A 171 -1.37 0.59 -33.05
N VAL A 172 -1.88 -0.61 -33.33
CA VAL A 172 -1.08 -1.83 -33.49
C VAL A 172 -1.32 -2.39 -34.88
N LYS A 173 -0.23 -2.79 -35.54
CA LYS A 173 -0.24 -3.51 -36.82
C LYS A 173 0.29 -4.92 -36.61
N GLN A 174 -0.54 -5.91 -36.88
CA GLN A 174 -0.19 -7.32 -36.95
C GLN A 174 0.76 -7.52 -38.13
N GLN A 175 1.85 -8.24 -37.91
CA GLN A 175 2.76 -8.63 -38.99
C GLN A 175 2.43 -10.05 -39.45
N LEU A 176 2.49 -10.28 -40.76
CA LEU A 176 2.35 -11.61 -41.35
C LEU A 176 3.54 -12.51 -40.96
N GLY A 177 3.31 -13.82 -40.88
CA GLY A 177 4.39 -14.80 -40.69
C GLY A 177 4.83 -15.06 -39.25
N GLY A 178 3.95 -14.84 -38.25
CA GLY A 178 4.24 -15.16 -36.84
C GLY A 178 5.14 -14.16 -36.12
N VAL A 179 5.45 -13.03 -36.76
CA VAL A 179 6.19 -11.92 -36.13
C VAL A 179 5.26 -11.17 -35.15
N PRO A 180 5.74 -10.77 -33.96
CA PRO A 180 4.93 -10.04 -32.99
C PRO A 180 4.34 -8.76 -33.59
N ALA A 181 3.09 -8.45 -33.21
CA ALA A 181 2.44 -7.23 -33.65
C ALA A 181 3.26 -5.99 -33.26
N SER A 182 3.43 -5.06 -34.20
CA SER A 182 4.22 -3.84 -34.00
C SER A 182 3.32 -2.67 -33.64
N LYS A 183 3.70 -1.90 -32.60
CA LYS A 183 3.03 -0.63 -32.29
C LYS A 183 3.44 0.41 -33.33
N VAL A 184 2.49 0.87 -34.14
CA VAL A 184 2.75 1.88 -35.18
C VAL A 184 2.59 3.30 -34.67
N MET A 185 1.76 3.48 -33.63
CA MET A 185 1.60 4.72 -32.88
C MET A 185 1.33 4.41 -31.41
N GLU A 186 1.83 5.24 -30.52
CA GLU A 186 1.45 5.19 -29.10
C GLU A 186 1.47 6.59 -28.47
N GLY A 187 0.71 6.72 -27.39
CA GLY A 187 0.61 7.90 -26.56
C GLY A 187 0.23 7.50 -25.15
N GLN A 188 0.69 8.25 -24.16
CA GLN A 188 0.30 8.00 -22.78
C GLN A 188 0.23 9.28 -21.97
N HIS A 189 -0.64 9.26 -20.97
CA HIS A 189 -0.72 10.29 -19.94
C HIS A 189 -0.66 9.64 -18.56
N VAL A 190 0.38 9.95 -17.79
CA VAL A 190 0.58 9.44 -16.42
C VAL A 190 -0.33 10.20 -15.46
N VAL A 191 -0.97 9.49 -14.54
CA VAL A 191 -1.84 10.05 -13.51
C VAL A 191 -1.38 9.63 -12.12
N LYS A 192 -1.75 10.42 -11.11
CA LYS A 192 -1.43 10.17 -9.71
C LYS A 192 -2.64 9.55 -9.04
N VAL A 193 -2.47 8.34 -8.50
CA VAL A 193 -3.51 7.61 -7.80
C VAL A 193 -3.13 7.52 -6.31
N LEU A 194 -4.05 7.93 -5.45
CA LEU A 194 -3.99 7.82 -4.00
C LEU A 194 -5.22 7.02 -3.53
N PRO A 195 -5.13 5.68 -3.51
CA PRO A 195 -6.26 4.80 -3.26
C PRO A 195 -6.85 5.03 -1.86
N ALA A 196 -8.17 5.10 -1.79
CA ALA A 196 -8.90 5.09 -0.55
C ALA A 196 -9.09 3.66 -0.04
N SER A 197 -8.92 3.49 1.27
CA SER A 197 -9.16 2.24 1.99
C SER A 197 -9.57 2.57 3.42
N PRO A 198 -10.50 1.81 4.02
CA PRO A 198 -10.81 1.95 5.44
C PRO A 198 -9.58 1.64 6.31
N GLU A 199 -9.65 2.04 7.58
CA GLU A 199 -8.72 1.57 8.60
C GLU A 199 -8.79 0.03 8.71
N ASP A 200 -7.63 -0.62 8.80
CA ASP A 200 -7.54 -2.05 9.00
C ASP A 200 -7.58 -2.37 10.50
N ALA A 201 -7.90 -3.62 10.84
CA ALA A 201 -7.80 -4.08 12.22
C ALA A 201 -6.35 -3.90 12.75
N PRO A 202 -6.18 -3.60 14.05
CA PRO A 202 -4.85 -3.53 14.66
C PRO A 202 -4.02 -4.79 14.39
N LEU A 203 -2.71 -4.60 14.20
CA LEU A 203 -1.79 -5.70 13.95
C LEU A 203 -1.70 -6.62 15.18
N ASP A 204 -1.69 -7.93 14.93
CA ASP A 204 -1.38 -8.93 15.97
C ASP A 204 0.14 -9.00 16.17
N ILE A 205 0.66 -8.14 17.06
CA ILE A 205 2.10 -8.00 17.32
C ILE A 205 2.54 -9.04 18.35
N THR A 206 3.49 -9.86 17.94
CA THR A 206 4.11 -10.90 18.76
C THR A 206 5.56 -10.53 19.11
N PHE A 207 6.20 -11.35 19.95
CA PHE A 207 7.63 -11.19 20.28
C PHE A 207 8.57 -11.38 19.08
N ARG A 208 8.08 -11.94 17.97
CA ARG A 208 8.87 -12.16 16.74
C ARG A 208 8.94 -10.92 15.86
N ASP A 209 8.04 -9.95 16.08
CA ASP A 209 7.93 -8.74 15.28
C ASP A 209 8.92 -7.68 15.76
N GLU A 210 10.19 -7.94 15.48
CA GLU A 210 11.34 -7.19 16.03
C GLU A 210 11.33 -5.69 15.73
N ARG A 211 10.52 -5.24 14.77
CA ARG A 211 10.33 -3.82 14.42
C ARG A 211 9.56 -3.05 15.49
N TYR A 212 8.73 -3.73 16.28
CA TYR A 212 7.86 -3.10 17.27
C TYR A 212 8.37 -3.32 18.70
N THR A 213 8.04 -2.38 19.57
CA THR A 213 8.35 -2.46 21.01
C THR A 213 7.19 -1.78 21.72
N MET A 214 6.15 -2.56 22.01
CA MET A 214 4.90 -2.07 22.60
C MET A 214 5.03 -1.78 24.09
N ALA A 215 5.95 -2.47 24.78
CA ALA A 215 6.24 -2.26 26.18
C ALA A 215 7.75 -2.20 26.45
N LYS A 216 8.16 -1.34 27.37
CA LYS A 216 9.55 -1.22 27.83
C LYS A 216 9.61 -0.99 29.33
N THR A 217 10.45 -1.77 30.01
CA THR A 217 10.71 -1.61 31.44
C THR A 217 12.14 -1.11 31.66
N LYS A 218 12.31 -0.07 32.49
CA LYS A 218 13.62 0.41 32.94
C LYS A 218 13.67 0.58 34.45
N THR A 219 14.86 0.35 35.01
CA THR A 219 15.14 0.63 36.42
C THR A 219 15.41 2.12 36.60
N ILE A 220 14.75 2.71 37.60
CA ILE A 220 14.89 4.13 37.94
C ILE A 220 15.83 4.28 39.14
N ARG A 221 16.62 5.35 39.14
CA ARG A 221 17.60 5.72 40.17
C ARG A 221 17.57 7.23 40.40
N LYS A 222 17.97 7.68 41.60
CA LYS A 222 18.08 9.13 41.91
C LYS A 222 19.23 9.80 41.15
N ASN A 223 20.33 9.09 41.00
CA ASN A 223 21.50 9.42 40.19
C ASN A 223 22.17 8.13 39.66
N LEU A 224 23.13 8.24 38.75
CA LEU A 224 23.71 7.09 38.03
C LEU A 224 24.35 6.02 38.95
N PHE A 225 24.84 6.43 40.13
CA PHE A 225 25.54 5.55 41.08
C PHE A 225 24.69 5.17 42.31
N SER A 226 23.51 5.80 42.47
CA SER A 226 22.63 5.56 43.61
C SER A 226 21.93 4.20 43.56
N ALA A 227 21.40 3.80 44.72
CA ALA A 227 20.50 2.67 44.84
C ALA A 227 19.28 2.83 43.92
N LYS A 228 18.73 1.69 43.52
CA LYS A 228 17.51 1.60 42.72
C LYS A 228 16.33 2.17 43.52
N THR A 229 15.50 2.97 42.87
CA THR A 229 14.28 3.54 43.46
C THR A 229 13.03 2.75 43.06
N GLY A 230 13.09 2.02 41.95
CA GLY A 230 12.02 1.18 41.47
C GLY A 230 12.18 0.84 39.99
N LYS A 231 11.13 0.29 39.40
CA LYS A 231 11.03 -0.02 37.97
C LYS A 231 9.86 0.74 37.36
N LEU A 232 10.10 1.41 36.25
CA LEU A 232 9.08 2.03 35.43
C LEU A 232 8.88 1.19 34.17
N THR A 233 7.65 0.81 33.90
CA THR A 233 7.19 0.18 32.67
C THR A 233 6.34 1.19 31.92
N ALA A 234 6.65 1.38 30.63
CA ALA A 234 5.80 2.12 29.70
C ALA A 234 5.25 1.13 28.68
N THR A 235 3.95 1.20 28.42
CA THR A 235 3.23 0.35 27.48
C THR A 235 2.40 1.24 26.56
N SER A 236 2.26 0.87 25.30
CA SER A 236 1.40 1.54 24.33
C SER A 236 0.74 0.49 23.47
N ILE A 237 -0.40 0.86 22.88
CA ILE A 237 -1.09 0.09 21.85
C ILE A 237 -0.92 0.74 20.48
N GLN A 238 -1.35 0.05 19.41
CA GLN A 238 -1.46 0.66 18.09
C GLN A 238 -2.53 1.78 18.15
N PRO A 239 -2.17 3.03 17.82
CA PRO A 239 -3.14 4.12 17.74
C PRO A 239 -4.01 3.99 16.50
N GLU A 240 -5.11 4.74 16.48
CA GLU A 240 -5.99 4.90 15.31
C GLU A 240 -5.21 5.40 14.09
N ALA A 241 -5.67 5.03 12.90
CA ALA A 241 -5.07 5.44 11.64
C ALA A 241 -5.08 6.97 11.45
N VAL A 242 -4.01 7.50 10.86
CA VAL A 242 -4.03 8.87 10.34
C VAL A 242 -4.60 8.82 8.93
N MET A 243 -5.80 9.38 8.76
CA MET A 243 -6.57 9.32 7.51
C MET A 243 -6.40 10.62 6.74
N PHE A 244 -5.89 10.53 5.51
CA PHE A 244 -5.87 11.65 4.58
C PHE A 244 -7.22 11.86 3.92
N SER A 245 -7.61 13.12 3.68
CA SER A 245 -8.68 13.43 2.74
C SER A 245 -8.36 12.88 1.36
N ALA A 246 -9.37 12.64 0.55
CA ALA A 246 -9.16 12.00 -0.76
C ALA A 246 -8.33 12.81 -1.77
N ASP A 247 -8.23 14.13 -1.58
CA ASP A 247 -7.30 14.98 -2.34
C ASP A 247 -5.85 14.94 -1.81
N GLY A 248 -5.63 14.20 -0.71
CA GLY A 248 -4.35 14.00 -0.06
C GLY A 248 -3.80 15.22 0.68
N ARG A 249 -4.62 16.25 0.94
CA ARG A 249 -4.14 17.52 1.51
C ARG A 249 -4.29 17.62 3.01
N ASN A 250 -5.44 17.22 3.55
CA ASN A 250 -5.72 17.25 4.97
C ASN A 250 -5.54 15.87 5.57
N ALA A 251 -5.20 15.79 6.84
CA ALA A 251 -5.09 14.53 7.57
C ALA A 251 -5.79 14.65 8.92
N SER A 252 -6.38 13.55 9.39
CA SER A 252 -6.91 13.44 10.73
C SER A 252 -5.78 13.55 11.79
N THR A 253 -6.16 13.88 13.01
CA THR A 253 -5.27 13.77 14.18
C THR A 253 -5.52 12.43 14.84
N SER A 254 -4.46 11.70 15.16
CA SER A 254 -4.50 10.45 15.93
C SER A 254 -3.87 10.70 17.30
N THR A 255 -4.14 9.82 18.27
CA THR A 255 -3.61 9.93 19.63
C THR A 255 -2.92 8.63 20.02
N ALA A 256 -1.65 8.72 20.43
CA ALA A 256 -0.94 7.59 21.01
C ALA A 256 -1.10 7.58 22.53
N HIS A 257 -1.64 6.48 23.06
CA HIS A 257 -1.83 6.28 24.49
C HIS A 257 -0.64 5.55 25.10
N ILE A 258 0.01 6.15 26.09
CA ILE A 258 1.13 5.56 26.84
C ILE A 258 0.70 5.32 28.29
N ASP A 259 0.54 4.05 28.64
CA ASP A 259 0.33 3.63 30.02
C ASP A 259 1.66 3.47 30.74
N LEU A 260 1.76 4.07 31.91
CA LEU A 260 2.92 4.06 32.77
C LEU A 260 2.60 3.27 34.04
N GLU A 261 3.45 2.32 34.39
CA GLU A 261 3.39 1.59 35.65
C GLU A 261 4.73 1.72 36.37
N PHE A 262 4.73 2.32 37.56
CA PHE A 262 5.90 2.41 38.43
C PHE A 262 5.73 1.50 39.65
N VAL A 263 6.62 0.53 39.78
CA VAL A 263 6.74 -0.33 40.96
C VAL A 263 7.91 0.15 41.80
N PRO A 264 7.67 0.77 42.97
CA PRO A 264 8.74 1.29 43.81
C PRO A 264 9.47 0.17 44.56
N ASP A 265 10.77 0.34 44.80
CA ASP A 265 11.57 -0.61 45.61
C ASP A 265 11.31 -0.45 47.12
N SER A 266 10.72 0.69 47.53
CA SER A 266 10.26 0.96 48.90
C SER A 266 8.92 1.71 48.84
N VAL A 267 7.98 1.37 49.73
CA VAL A 267 6.59 1.89 49.74
C VAL A 267 6.52 3.43 49.79
N ASP A 268 7.50 4.09 50.41
CA ASP A 268 7.54 5.55 50.52
C ASP A 268 8.12 6.25 49.28
N THR A 269 8.50 5.50 48.24
CA THR A 269 9.16 6.06 47.06
C THR A 269 8.15 6.58 46.06
N ALA A 270 8.12 7.90 45.87
CA ALA A 270 7.28 8.54 44.87
C ALA A 270 7.67 8.15 43.43
N PRO A 271 6.70 8.15 42.49
CA PRO A 271 6.97 7.95 41.07
C PRO A 271 7.95 8.97 40.48
N PRO A 272 8.74 8.58 39.45
CA PRO A 272 9.61 9.52 38.77
C PRO A 272 8.82 10.57 37.98
N LYS A 273 9.38 11.78 37.88
CA LYS A 273 8.90 12.79 36.93
C LYS A 273 9.14 12.32 35.50
N ILE A 274 8.15 12.47 34.63
CA ILE A 274 8.35 12.40 33.19
C ILE A 274 8.71 13.81 32.73
N ASN A 275 9.88 13.99 32.11
CA ASN A 275 10.42 15.30 31.77
C ASN A 275 9.91 15.78 30.40
N SER A 276 9.91 14.90 29.42
CA SER A 276 9.49 15.20 28.05
C SER A 276 9.10 13.94 27.28
N ILE A 277 8.31 14.14 26.24
CA ILE A 277 8.01 13.14 25.22
C ILE A 277 8.38 13.71 23.86
N SER A 278 9.05 12.89 23.04
CA SER A 278 9.25 13.17 21.63
C SER A 278 8.69 12.03 20.79
N ALA A 279 8.13 12.38 19.62
CA ALA A 279 7.60 11.40 18.69
C ALA A 279 8.26 11.57 17.32
N LYS A 280 8.67 10.44 16.73
CA LYS A 280 9.21 10.37 15.37
C LYS A 280 8.44 9.34 14.58
N LEU A 281 8.13 9.66 13.32
CA LEU A 281 7.50 8.72 12.39
C LEU A 281 8.55 8.16 11.44
N LEU A 282 8.68 6.85 11.43
CA LEU A 282 9.55 6.11 10.52
C LEU A 282 8.70 5.60 9.36
N SER A 283 9.03 6.01 8.14
CA SER A 283 8.37 5.55 6.91
C SER A 283 9.27 4.49 6.27
N THR A 284 8.83 3.23 6.24
CA THR A 284 9.63 2.14 5.65
C THR A 284 9.00 1.65 4.36
N THR A 285 9.74 1.74 3.26
CA THR A 285 9.40 1.12 1.98
C THR A 285 10.11 -0.22 1.86
N PHE A 286 9.35 -1.29 1.66
CA PHE A 286 9.86 -2.62 1.36
C PHE A 286 9.73 -2.87 -0.13
N PHE A 287 10.74 -3.43 -0.78
CA PHE A 287 10.71 -3.73 -2.21
C PHE A 287 11.62 -4.90 -2.59
N GLY A 288 11.23 -5.67 -3.61
CA GLY A 288 12.00 -6.82 -4.07
C GLY A 288 11.75 -7.17 -5.54
N ALA A 289 12.54 -8.10 -6.09
CA ALA A 289 12.41 -8.56 -7.47
C ALA A 289 11.34 -9.64 -7.66
N ALA A 290 11.07 -10.42 -6.60
CA ALA A 290 10.08 -11.48 -6.59
C ALA A 290 8.89 -11.10 -5.69
N PRO A 291 7.69 -11.62 -5.98
CA PRO A 291 6.54 -11.42 -5.11
C PRO A 291 6.79 -11.93 -3.69
N VAL A 292 6.44 -11.14 -2.69
CA VAL A 292 6.46 -11.55 -1.27
C VAL A 292 5.19 -12.29 -0.93
N ASN A 293 5.24 -13.33 -0.10
CA ASN A 293 4.07 -14.12 0.31
C ASN A 293 3.70 -13.92 1.79
N TYR A 294 4.31 -12.92 2.44
CA TYR A 294 4.15 -12.52 3.84
C TYR A 294 4.07 -11.00 3.97
N MET A 295 3.66 -10.51 5.14
CA MET A 295 3.68 -9.08 5.49
C MET A 295 5.10 -8.64 5.89
N PRO A 296 5.80 -7.79 5.12
CA PRO A 296 7.22 -7.51 5.34
C PRO A 296 7.51 -6.66 6.59
N ASN A 297 6.49 -6.06 7.20
CA ASN A 297 6.61 -5.35 8.47
C ASN A 297 6.53 -6.27 9.69
N LEU A 298 6.01 -7.48 9.55
CA LEU A 298 5.96 -8.49 10.59
C LEU A 298 7.19 -9.40 10.55
N GLY A 299 7.42 -10.13 11.63
CA GLY A 299 8.54 -11.03 11.84
C GLY A 299 9.90 -10.35 12.05
N PRO A 300 10.98 -11.14 11.91
CA PRO A 300 12.35 -10.68 12.13
C PRO A 300 12.75 -9.53 11.20
N ARG A 301 13.66 -8.65 11.66
CA ARG A 301 14.19 -7.55 10.82
C ARG A 301 14.96 -8.08 9.61
N THR A 302 15.68 -9.17 9.82
CA THR A 302 16.46 -9.88 8.80
C THR A 302 15.91 -11.28 8.68
N ALA A 303 15.35 -11.61 7.52
CA ALA A 303 14.90 -12.95 7.23
C ALA A 303 15.68 -13.50 6.03
N TYR A 304 16.22 -14.70 6.19
CA TYR A 304 16.98 -15.39 5.14
C TYR A 304 16.00 -16.04 4.16
N HIS A 305 15.46 -15.25 3.24
CA HIS A 305 14.65 -15.74 2.14
C HIS A 305 15.51 -15.89 0.88
N GLY A 306 15.20 -16.88 0.04
CA GLY A 306 15.88 -17.08 -1.25
C GLY A 306 15.79 -15.88 -2.19
N ASN A 307 14.82 -14.99 -1.99
CA ASN A 307 14.71 -13.69 -2.63
C ASN A 307 14.64 -12.59 -1.56
N PRO A 308 15.73 -11.84 -1.32
CA PRO A 308 15.75 -10.82 -0.28
C PRO A 308 14.83 -9.65 -0.64
N CYS A 309 13.95 -9.29 0.30
CA CYS A 309 13.20 -8.04 0.26
C CYS A 309 14.07 -6.95 0.90
N LEU A 310 14.36 -5.89 0.15
CA LEU A 310 15.07 -4.73 0.68
C LEU A 310 14.12 -3.80 1.42
N ASN A 311 14.66 -3.02 2.33
CA ASN A 311 13.93 -1.95 2.98
C ASN A 311 14.70 -0.62 2.92
N TYR A 312 13.96 0.46 2.81
CA TYR A 312 14.44 1.83 2.86
C TYR A 312 13.59 2.61 3.85
N THR A 313 14.21 3.21 4.87
CA THR A 313 13.51 3.91 5.95
C THR A 313 13.91 5.38 6.01
N THR A 314 12.91 6.26 6.00
CA THR A 314 13.08 7.69 6.30
C THR A 314 12.50 8.00 7.68
N THR A 315 12.93 9.09 8.30
CA THR A 315 12.48 9.48 9.65
C THR A 315 12.03 10.93 9.66
N ASN A 316 10.87 11.18 10.24
CA ASN A 316 10.28 12.50 10.37
C ASN A 316 10.03 12.80 11.86
N ASN A 317 10.53 13.93 12.35
CA ASN A 317 10.18 14.39 13.69
C ASN A 317 8.74 14.93 13.64
N ILE A 318 7.89 14.45 14.55
CA ILE A 318 6.49 14.86 14.62
C ILE A 318 6.30 15.91 15.72
N LEU A 319 6.78 15.60 16.92
CA LEU A 319 6.70 16.51 18.06
C LEU A 319 7.84 16.29 19.05
N ASN A 320 8.05 17.29 19.89
CA ASN A 320 8.88 17.23 21.07
C ASN A 320 8.30 18.20 22.11
N MET A 321 7.75 17.67 23.19
CA MET A 321 7.00 18.45 24.18
C MET A 321 7.48 18.14 25.60
N PRO A 322 7.66 19.15 26.46
CA PRO A 322 7.87 18.93 27.88
C PRO A 322 6.59 18.35 28.49
N VAL A 323 6.75 17.52 29.53
CA VAL A 323 5.62 16.98 30.30
C VAL A 323 5.55 17.74 31.62
N GLU A 324 4.45 18.45 31.85
CA GLU A 324 4.30 19.32 33.02
C GLU A 324 4.10 18.50 34.30
N LYS A 325 2.92 17.89 34.44
CA LYS A 325 2.54 17.10 35.60
C LYS A 325 1.79 15.84 35.15
N VAL A 326 2.21 14.71 35.70
CA VAL A 326 1.55 13.41 35.50
C VAL A 326 0.75 13.08 36.76
N SER A 327 -0.52 12.76 36.57
CA SER A 327 -1.44 12.38 37.65
C SER A 327 -1.31 10.88 37.94
N TRP A 328 -0.49 10.53 38.92
CA TRP A 328 -0.29 9.14 39.33
C TRP A 328 -1.39 8.66 40.28
N LEU A 329 -1.99 7.52 39.97
CA LEU A 329 -2.89 6.79 40.85
C LEU A 329 -2.11 5.67 41.55
N GLN A 330 -2.24 5.54 42.87
CA GLN A 330 -1.64 4.44 43.62
C GLN A 330 -2.63 3.27 43.73
N GLU A 331 -2.16 2.08 43.38
CA GLU A 331 -2.93 0.84 43.44
C GLU A 331 -2.23 -0.18 44.35
N LYS A 332 -3.01 -1.01 45.03
CA LYS A 332 -2.48 -2.17 45.75
C LYS A 332 -2.26 -3.29 44.76
N VAL A 333 -1.09 -3.92 44.81
CA VAL A 333 -0.83 -5.14 44.03
C VAL A 333 -1.60 -6.27 44.70
N GLU A 334 -2.67 -6.74 44.07
CA GLU A 334 -3.37 -7.93 44.56
C GLU A 334 -2.39 -9.10 44.53
N ALA A 335 -2.02 -9.58 45.71
CA ALA A 335 -1.25 -10.81 45.85
C ALA A 335 -2.16 -11.96 45.43
N GLY A 336 -2.15 -12.29 44.13
CA GLY A 336 -2.90 -13.41 43.58
C GLY A 336 -2.66 -14.64 44.44
N ARG A 337 -3.74 -15.16 45.05
CA ARG A 337 -3.74 -16.50 45.61
C ARG A 337 -3.28 -17.44 44.49
N ARG A 338 -2.13 -18.08 44.67
CA ARG A 338 -1.69 -19.20 43.83
C ARG A 338 -2.71 -20.30 44.01
N ASP A 339 -3.70 -20.36 43.14
CA ASP A 339 -4.46 -21.59 42.95
C ASP A 339 -3.62 -22.46 42.02
N SER A 340 -3.10 -23.54 42.59
CA SER A 340 -2.28 -24.52 41.90
C SER A 340 -3.15 -25.28 40.91
N GLY A 341 -3.18 -24.87 39.63
CA GLY A 341 -4.06 -25.53 38.67
C GLY A 341 -3.67 -25.47 37.19
N TYR A 342 -3.17 -24.35 36.67
CA TYR A 342 -2.97 -24.22 35.22
C TYR A 342 -1.68 -23.49 34.86
N SER A 343 -0.69 -24.27 34.38
CA SER A 343 0.47 -23.76 33.65
C SER A 343 0.03 -23.30 32.26
N SER A 344 -0.07 -22.00 32.05
CA SER A 344 -0.02 -21.41 30.71
C SER A 344 1.38 -20.87 30.45
N SER A 345 2.05 -21.49 29.48
CA SER A 345 3.37 -21.11 28.98
C SER A 345 3.35 -19.70 28.37
N HIS A 346 3.76 -18.69 29.14
CA HIS A 346 4.26 -17.43 28.58
C HIS A 346 5.78 -17.39 28.74
N LEU A 347 6.45 -17.56 27.60
CA LEU A 347 7.89 -17.41 27.44
C LEU A 347 8.28 -15.96 27.76
N SER A 348 8.92 -15.77 28.91
CA SER A 348 9.77 -14.61 29.14
C SER A 348 11.13 -14.94 28.50
N PRO A 349 11.68 -14.15 27.56
CA PRO A 349 13.01 -14.40 27.07
C PRO A 349 14.03 -14.11 28.18
N ASP A 350 14.93 -15.08 28.36
CA ASP A 350 15.83 -15.24 29.48
C ASP A 350 16.64 -13.99 29.85
N SER A 351 16.63 -13.71 31.14
CA SER A 351 17.76 -13.13 31.85
C SER A 351 18.84 -14.20 32.04
N ASP A 352 20.02 -13.99 31.46
CA ASP A 352 21.23 -14.75 31.77
C ASP A 352 21.45 -14.84 33.29
N ALA A 353 21.27 -16.03 33.85
CA ALA A 353 21.66 -16.31 35.23
C ALA A 353 21.98 -17.79 35.43
N MET A 354 23.09 -18.25 34.82
CA MET A 354 23.90 -19.28 35.47
C MET A 354 24.65 -18.61 36.62
N THR A 355 24.01 -18.53 37.79
CA THR A 355 24.72 -18.38 39.06
C THR A 355 23.85 -18.93 40.18
N LYS A 356 24.20 -20.13 40.65
CA LYS A 356 23.72 -20.68 41.91
C LYS A 356 24.24 -19.79 43.05
N GLY A 357 23.40 -18.86 43.50
CA GLY A 357 23.64 -18.03 44.67
C GLY A 357 22.39 -17.99 45.54
N ASN A 358 22.48 -18.54 46.75
CA ASN A 358 21.46 -18.50 47.78
C ASN A 358 21.29 -17.03 48.24
N GLY A 359 20.32 -16.31 47.68
CA GLY A 359 20.01 -14.93 48.04
C GLY A 359 18.51 -14.76 48.25
N ASN A 360 18.13 -14.20 49.41
CA ASN A 360 16.76 -13.77 49.74
C ASN A 360 16.14 -13.03 48.54
N LYS A 361 15.15 -13.64 47.88
CA LYS A 361 14.30 -12.92 46.92
C LYS A 361 13.53 -11.87 47.72
N LYS A 362 13.90 -10.59 47.58
CA LYS A 362 13.13 -9.47 48.14
C LYS A 362 11.68 -9.63 47.72
N ALA A 363 10.76 -9.53 48.68
CA ALA A 363 9.33 -9.54 48.41
C ALA A 363 9.00 -8.42 47.40
N ALA A 364 8.15 -8.72 46.42
CA ALA A 364 7.65 -7.73 45.48
C ALA A 364 6.92 -6.61 46.25
N SER A 365 7.05 -5.37 45.78
CA SER A 365 6.39 -4.22 46.42
C SER A 365 4.87 -4.42 46.46
N PRO A 366 4.20 -4.16 47.59
CA PRO A 366 2.75 -4.34 47.72
C PRO A 366 1.94 -3.25 47.00
N ILE A 367 2.61 -2.23 46.45
CA ILE A 367 1.97 -1.10 45.78
C ILE A 367 2.57 -0.90 44.38
N LYS A 368 1.77 -0.33 43.49
CA LYS A 368 2.20 0.19 42.20
C LYS A 368 1.54 1.55 41.95
N HIS A 369 2.15 2.35 41.10
CA HIS A 369 1.58 3.62 40.66
C HIS A 369 1.33 3.55 39.17
N VAL A 370 0.16 3.99 38.72
CA VAL A 370 -0.24 4.00 37.31
C VAL A 370 -0.57 5.41 36.84
N ALA A 371 -0.31 5.70 35.58
CA ALA A 371 -0.70 6.93 34.91
C ALA A 371 -0.80 6.71 33.40
N THR A 372 -1.58 7.53 32.70
CA THR A 372 -1.69 7.49 31.24
C THR A 372 -1.29 8.84 30.65
N LEU A 373 -0.60 8.82 29.52
CA LEU A 373 -0.22 10.00 28.75
C LEU A 373 -0.78 9.88 27.33
N ASP A 374 -1.56 10.88 26.94
CA ASP A 374 -2.11 11.00 25.60
C ASP A 374 -1.23 11.92 24.75
N VAL A 375 -0.73 11.39 23.64
CA VAL A 375 0.19 12.08 22.75
C VAL A 375 -0.50 12.28 21.39
N PRO A 376 -1.20 13.40 21.17
CA PRO A 376 -1.82 13.70 19.89
C PRO A 376 -0.75 13.95 18.82
N PHE A 377 -0.96 13.40 17.63
CA PHE A 377 -0.05 13.54 16.50
C PHE A 377 -0.81 13.52 15.17
N THR A 378 -0.21 14.14 14.16
CA THR A 378 -0.72 14.10 12.78
C THR A 378 0.45 14.16 11.80
N VAL A 379 0.18 13.88 10.52
CA VAL A 379 1.12 14.08 9.43
C VAL A 379 0.50 14.99 8.37
N THR A 380 1.30 15.90 7.84
CA THR A 380 0.84 16.84 6.81
C THR A 380 1.62 16.65 5.52
N ASN A 381 0.86 16.54 4.43
CA ASN A 381 1.42 16.61 3.08
C ASN A 381 1.70 18.07 2.72
N THR A 382 2.87 18.30 2.13
CA THR A 382 3.36 19.61 1.73
C THR A 382 3.79 19.58 0.27
N ASN A 383 4.09 20.74 -0.30
CA ASN A 383 4.66 20.82 -1.65
C ASN A 383 6.06 20.17 -1.79
N ARG A 384 6.76 19.92 -0.67
CA ARG A 384 8.09 19.30 -0.66
C ARG A 384 8.05 17.82 -0.32
N LYS A 385 7.05 17.39 0.45
CA LYS A 385 6.98 16.03 1.00
C LYS A 385 5.56 15.54 1.08
N ILE A 386 5.35 14.29 0.67
CA ILE A 386 4.08 13.59 0.75
C ILE A 386 4.25 12.27 1.53
N PHE A 387 3.24 11.93 2.32
CA PHE A 387 3.06 10.64 2.95
C PHE A 387 2.02 9.87 2.14
N LEU A 388 2.31 8.60 1.89
CA LEU A 388 1.44 7.70 1.15
C LEU A 388 0.69 6.80 2.14
N PRO A 389 -0.48 6.25 1.78
CA PRO A 389 -1.14 5.28 2.63
C PRO A 389 -0.24 4.07 2.88
N THR A 390 -0.47 3.40 4.01
CA THR A 390 0.02 2.05 4.27
C THR A 390 -0.57 1.11 3.23
N PHE A 391 0.28 0.35 2.55
CA PHE A 391 -0.17 -0.61 1.55
C PHE A 391 0.82 -1.76 1.42
N HIS A 392 0.30 -2.89 0.93
CA HIS A 392 1.09 -4.06 0.60
C HIS A 392 0.70 -4.56 -0.79
N SER A 393 1.67 -4.58 -1.70
CA SER A 393 1.53 -5.20 -3.03
C SER A 393 2.56 -6.31 -3.17
N CYS A 394 2.40 -7.12 -4.22
CA CYS A 394 3.31 -8.22 -4.53
C CYS A 394 4.79 -7.84 -4.42
N LEU A 395 5.19 -6.68 -4.95
CA LEU A 395 6.61 -6.28 -5.00
C LEU A 395 7.00 -5.19 -4.04
N ILE A 396 6.07 -4.32 -3.64
CA ILE A 396 6.36 -3.09 -2.90
C ILE A 396 5.35 -2.95 -1.76
N SER A 397 5.81 -2.56 -0.57
CA SER A 397 4.97 -2.19 0.56
C SER A 397 5.47 -0.90 1.21
N ARG A 398 4.58 -0.14 1.86
CA ARG A 398 4.92 1.00 2.70
C ARG A 398 4.23 0.85 4.05
N THR A 399 4.98 0.96 5.14
CA THR A 399 4.44 0.94 6.51
C THR A 399 5.04 2.04 7.37
N TYR A 400 4.40 2.32 8.50
CA TYR A 400 4.82 3.37 9.42
C TYR A 400 5.00 2.85 10.85
N VAL A 401 5.98 3.41 11.55
CA VAL A 401 6.24 3.17 12.97
C VAL A 401 6.38 4.50 13.69
N LEU A 402 5.58 4.71 14.73
CA LEU A 402 5.73 5.84 15.64
C LEU A 402 6.68 5.45 16.78
N GLN A 403 7.83 6.11 16.81
CA GLN A 403 8.78 6.01 17.91
C GLN A 403 8.46 7.07 18.95
N LEU A 404 7.97 6.62 20.11
CA LEU A 404 7.68 7.45 21.28
C LEU A 404 8.87 7.35 22.24
N CYS A 405 9.57 8.45 22.45
CA CYS A 405 10.72 8.51 23.35
C CYS A 405 10.40 9.40 24.56
N LEU A 406 10.32 8.76 25.72
CA LEU A 406 10.12 9.41 27.01
C LEU A 406 11.46 9.70 27.67
N SER A 407 11.63 10.90 28.23
CA SER A 407 12.74 11.23 29.14
C SER A 407 12.23 11.22 30.58
N VAL A 408 12.87 10.44 31.45
CA VAL A 408 12.36 10.15 32.80
C VAL A 408 13.38 10.49 33.89
N GLY A 409 12.91 11.21 34.90
CA GLY A 409 13.61 11.45 36.15
C GLY A 409 14.83 12.37 36.03
N PRO A 410 15.57 12.58 37.13
CA PRO A 410 16.70 13.51 37.18
C PRO A 410 17.89 13.07 36.30
N THR A 411 18.00 11.79 35.98
CA THR A 411 19.05 11.25 35.11
C THR A 411 18.70 11.28 33.62
N ASN A 412 17.52 11.80 33.24
CA ASN A 412 17.01 11.75 31.87
C ASN A 412 17.07 10.34 31.27
N THR A 413 16.62 9.35 32.03
CA THR A 413 16.58 7.96 31.56
C THR A 413 15.60 7.90 30.39
N THR A 414 16.10 7.55 29.20
CA THR A 414 15.27 7.49 27.99
C THR A 414 14.53 6.16 27.89
N MET A 415 13.27 6.15 27.50
CA MET A 415 12.51 4.93 27.21
C MET A 415 11.86 5.08 25.84
N THR A 416 12.09 4.12 24.94
CA THR A 416 11.57 4.18 23.57
C THR A 416 10.60 3.04 23.33
N LEU A 417 9.37 3.41 22.93
CA LEU A 417 8.37 2.51 22.38
C LEU A 417 8.35 2.69 20.86
N SER A 418 8.11 1.61 20.13
CA SER A 418 7.99 1.61 18.67
C SER A 418 6.66 0.95 18.33
N VAL A 419 5.63 1.76 18.04
CA VAL A 419 4.27 1.26 17.77
C VAL A 419 3.95 1.37 16.28
N PRO A 420 3.27 0.39 15.68
CA PRO A 420 2.80 0.54 14.30
C PRO A 420 1.79 1.68 14.21
N VAL A 421 1.79 2.35 13.06
CA VAL A 421 0.76 3.34 12.72
C VAL A 421 0.27 3.02 11.32
N GLN A 422 -1.04 3.06 11.12
CA GLN A 422 -1.62 3.04 9.79
C GLN A 422 -1.77 4.46 9.28
N VAL A 423 -1.39 4.68 8.03
CA VAL A 423 -1.74 5.87 7.28
C VAL A 423 -2.75 5.45 6.23
N GLY A 424 -3.93 6.07 6.21
CA GLY A 424 -4.99 5.73 5.28
C GLY A 424 -5.43 6.94 4.46
N VAL A 425 -6.39 6.71 3.58
CA VAL A 425 -7.05 7.74 2.77
C VAL A 425 -8.54 7.48 2.88
N GLU A 426 -9.29 8.50 3.24
CA GLU A 426 -10.73 8.45 3.41
C GLU A 426 -11.41 8.01 2.11
N THR A 427 -12.37 7.10 2.24
CA THR A 427 -13.28 6.76 1.14
C THR A 427 -14.21 7.92 0.93
N ILE A 428 -14.15 8.54 -0.25
CA ILE A 428 -15.20 9.48 -0.63
C ILE A 428 -16.46 8.65 -0.83
N HIS A 429 -17.40 8.71 0.11
CA HIS A 429 -18.78 8.36 -0.15
C HIS A 429 -19.44 9.53 -0.88
N ASP A 430 -18.93 9.87 -2.07
CA ASP A 430 -19.70 10.66 -3.01
C ASP A 430 -20.72 9.67 -3.54
N ASP A 431 -21.87 9.60 -2.87
CA ASP A 431 -23.06 9.03 -3.49
C ASP A 431 -23.33 9.87 -4.75
N PRO A 432 -23.07 9.34 -5.95
CA PRO A 432 -23.25 10.11 -7.18
C PRO A 432 -24.73 10.46 -7.42
N GLN A 433 -25.63 9.95 -6.58
CA GLN A 433 -27.07 10.05 -6.70
C GLN A 433 -27.79 10.57 -5.45
N GLY A 434 -27.12 11.03 -4.38
CA GLY A 434 -27.80 11.63 -3.22
C GLY A 434 -29.04 10.89 -2.71
N GLY A 435 -29.08 9.57 -2.86
CA GLY A 435 -30.17 8.70 -2.52
C GLY A 435 -29.74 7.87 -1.33
N GLU A 436 -30.34 8.13 -0.16
CA GLU A 436 -30.31 7.17 0.94
C GLU A 436 -30.49 5.76 0.37
N LEU A 437 -29.52 4.88 0.66
CA LEU A 437 -29.70 3.46 0.42
C LEU A 437 -31.05 3.08 1.03
N PRO A 438 -31.94 2.40 0.29
CA PRO A 438 -33.25 2.04 0.81
C PRO A 438 -33.04 1.26 2.10
N SER A 439 -33.78 1.63 3.15
CA SER A 439 -33.66 0.94 4.44
C SER A 439 -33.86 -0.56 4.24
N PHE A 440 -33.22 -1.38 5.08
CA PHE A 440 -33.41 -2.84 5.07
C PHE A 440 -34.90 -3.21 5.04
N GLU A 441 -35.72 -2.45 5.77
CA GLU A 441 -37.18 -2.58 5.82
C GLU A 441 -37.87 -2.30 4.47
N THR A 442 -37.38 -1.33 3.70
CA THR A 442 -37.89 -0.99 2.36
C THR A 442 -37.56 -2.06 1.32
N VAL A 443 -36.39 -2.70 1.46
CA VAL A 443 -35.99 -3.81 0.58
C VAL A 443 -36.82 -5.05 0.90
N MET A 444 -36.99 -5.38 2.18
CA MET A 444 -37.83 -6.51 2.62
C MET A 444 -39.29 -6.31 2.19
N ALA A 445 -39.84 -5.10 2.30
CA ALA A 445 -41.21 -4.81 1.86
C ALA A 445 -41.41 -5.00 0.35
N ARG A 446 -40.39 -4.65 -0.46
CA ARG A 446 -40.42 -4.89 -1.91
C ARG A 446 -40.34 -6.37 -2.27
N ASP A 447 -39.53 -7.13 -1.55
CA ASP A 447 -39.43 -8.58 -1.76
C ASP A 447 -40.73 -9.28 -1.35
N GLU A 448 -41.36 -8.87 -0.24
CA GLU A 448 -42.69 -9.36 0.17
C GLU A 448 -43.79 -8.99 -0.85
N GLU A 449 -43.79 -7.76 -1.38
CA GLU A 449 -44.71 -7.37 -2.46
C GLU A 449 -44.47 -8.20 -3.74
N ALA A 450 -43.21 -8.45 -4.12
CA ALA A 450 -42.86 -9.25 -5.28
C ALA A 450 -43.25 -10.74 -5.11
N GLU A 451 -43.14 -11.28 -3.89
CA GLU A 451 -43.63 -12.61 -3.55
C GLU A 451 -45.16 -12.66 -3.61
N ALA A 452 -45.87 -11.67 -3.04
CA ALA A 452 -47.33 -11.58 -3.09
C ALA A 452 -47.87 -11.50 -4.53
N ASP A 453 -47.24 -10.70 -5.39
CA ASP A 453 -47.57 -10.59 -6.81
C ASP A 453 -47.34 -11.91 -7.57
N THR A 454 -46.35 -12.70 -7.15
CA THR A 454 -46.09 -14.03 -7.72
C THR A 454 -47.23 -15.01 -7.40
N TYR A 455 -47.89 -14.89 -6.23
CA TYR A 455 -49.06 -15.70 -5.87
C TYR A 455 -50.34 -15.28 -6.60
N LEU A 456 -50.42 -14.04 -7.10
CA LEU A 456 -51.59 -13.50 -7.81
C LEU A 456 -51.53 -13.72 -9.34
N ARG A 457 -50.44 -14.29 -9.87
CA ARG A 457 -50.35 -14.62 -11.29
C ARG A 457 -51.28 -15.78 -11.66
N PRO A 458 -52.17 -15.63 -12.67
CA PRO A 458 -53.03 -16.72 -13.09
C PRO A 458 -52.19 -17.85 -13.69
N ARG A 459 -52.20 -19.02 -13.04
CA ARG A 459 -51.54 -20.22 -13.55
C ARG A 459 -52.29 -20.74 -14.77
N ILE A 460 -51.81 -20.38 -15.96
CA ILE A 460 -52.26 -20.96 -17.22
C ILE A 460 -51.75 -22.41 -17.28
N ARG A 461 -52.64 -23.39 -17.06
CA ARG A 461 -52.36 -24.79 -17.37
C ARG A 461 -52.34 -24.96 -18.88
N ARG A 462 -51.16 -25.07 -19.48
CA ARG A 462 -51.03 -25.60 -20.84
C ARG A 462 -51.18 -27.11 -20.78
N ALA A 463 -52.17 -27.64 -21.50
CA ALA A 463 -52.27 -29.07 -21.76
C ALA A 463 -51.02 -29.53 -22.53
N ALA A 464 -50.46 -30.68 -22.14
CA ALA A 464 -49.31 -31.26 -22.81
C ALA A 464 -49.67 -31.61 -24.27
N SER A 465 -48.89 -31.09 -25.21
CA SER A 465 -48.92 -31.53 -26.60
C SER A 465 -47.91 -32.67 -26.78
N ASP A 466 -48.34 -33.76 -27.41
CA ASP A 466 -47.62 -35.02 -27.66
C ASP A 466 -46.44 -34.92 -28.66
N ASP A 467 -45.76 -33.77 -28.76
CA ASP A 467 -44.72 -33.54 -29.77
C ASP A 467 -43.48 -32.78 -29.23
N ALA A 468 -43.07 -33.10 -28.01
CA ALA A 468 -41.82 -32.58 -27.44
C ALA A 468 -40.64 -33.52 -27.77
N PRO A 469 -39.61 -33.06 -28.52
CA PRO A 469 -38.39 -33.82 -28.68
C PRO A 469 -37.68 -33.96 -27.33
N GLN A 470 -37.25 -35.18 -27.00
CA GLN A 470 -36.50 -35.49 -25.78
C GLN A 470 -35.27 -34.59 -25.66
N THR A 471 -35.31 -33.63 -24.72
CA THR A 471 -34.14 -32.82 -24.39
C THR A 471 -33.18 -33.65 -23.55
N ASN A 472 -32.07 -34.05 -24.15
CA ASN A 472 -30.89 -34.57 -23.46
C ASN A 472 -30.47 -33.59 -22.35
N THR A 473 -30.57 -34.03 -21.10
CA THR A 473 -29.92 -33.41 -19.94
C THR A 473 -28.42 -33.61 -20.02
N LEU A 474 -27.70 -32.72 -20.71
CA LEU A 474 -26.24 -32.62 -20.63
C LEU A 474 -25.82 -31.15 -20.61
N LEU A 475 -25.16 -30.76 -19.52
CA LEU A 475 -24.48 -29.47 -19.36
C LEU A 475 -23.32 -29.35 -20.37
N PRO A 476 -22.98 -28.16 -20.87
CA PRO A 476 -21.86 -27.97 -21.80
C PRO A 476 -20.52 -28.37 -21.16
N GLY A 477 -19.84 -29.34 -21.77
CA GLY A 477 -18.54 -29.85 -21.31
C GLY A 477 -17.37 -28.93 -21.67
N TYR A 478 -16.48 -28.70 -20.71
CA TYR A 478 -15.16 -28.10 -20.91
C TYR A 478 -14.23 -29.08 -21.62
N SER A 479 -13.97 -28.89 -22.90
CA SER A 479 -12.95 -29.67 -23.61
C SER A 479 -12.15 -28.81 -24.59
N GLU A 480 -11.44 -27.79 -24.09
CA GLU A 480 -10.39 -27.08 -24.85
C GLU A 480 -9.17 -26.70 -24.01
N LEU A 481 -8.75 -27.56 -23.08
CA LEU A 481 -7.46 -27.43 -22.38
C LEU A 481 -6.70 -28.75 -22.34
N SER A 482 -6.40 -29.34 -23.51
CA SER A 482 -5.38 -30.41 -23.57
C SER A 482 -4.86 -30.68 -24.98
N ARG A 483 -3.87 -29.90 -25.43
CA ARG A 483 -2.80 -30.33 -26.37
C ARG A 483 -1.52 -29.54 -26.03
N ARG A 484 -0.70 -30.01 -25.08
CA ARG A 484 0.50 -30.89 -25.20
C ARG A 484 1.75 -30.19 -25.73
N ALA A 485 2.81 -30.16 -24.91
CA ALA A 485 4.18 -30.42 -25.34
C ALA A 485 5.02 -30.90 -24.14
N VAL A 486 5.20 -32.22 -24.04
CA VAL A 486 6.22 -32.86 -23.20
C VAL A 486 7.44 -33.08 -24.09
N VAL A 487 8.60 -32.56 -23.69
CA VAL A 487 9.89 -32.81 -24.34
C VAL A 487 10.52 -34.06 -23.71
N PRO A 488 10.98 -35.05 -24.48
CA PRO A 488 11.69 -36.20 -23.93
C PRO A 488 13.18 -35.86 -23.69
N VAL A 489 13.66 -36.20 -22.50
CA VAL A 489 15.06 -36.17 -22.09
C VAL A 489 15.74 -37.46 -22.56
N ALA A 490 16.89 -37.34 -23.25
CA ALA A 490 17.72 -38.48 -23.64
C ALA A 490 18.63 -38.93 -22.47
N PRO A 491 18.93 -40.23 -22.35
CA PRO A 491 19.77 -40.76 -21.29
C PRO A 491 21.26 -40.51 -21.54
N VAL A 492 21.98 -40.23 -20.46
CA VAL A 492 23.44 -40.07 -20.39
C VAL A 492 24.08 -41.46 -20.32
N ALA A 493 25.13 -41.65 -21.13
CA ALA A 493 26.16 -42.67 -20.93
C ALA A 493 27.46 -41.98 -20.50
#